data_AF-A0A3G2IDW0-F1
#
_entry.id   AF-A0A3G2IDW0-F1
#
_cell.length_a   1.000
_cell.length_b   1.000
_cell.length_c   1.000
_cell.angle_alpha   90.00
_cell.angle_beta   90.00
_cell.angle_gamma   90.00
#
_symmetry.space_group_name_H-M   'P 1'
#
loop_
_entity.id
_entity.type
_entity.pdbx_description
1 polymer ?
#
loop_
_entity_poly.entity_id
_entity_poly.type
_entity_poly.pdbx_seq_one_letter_code
_entity_poly.pdbx_strand_id
1 'polypeptide(L)'
;MMRLTMILLGIDFLRSHWRGLRRFGWITLIAGIVVFLDALDGSLYFPIEPFACLLLFEGAATLMVAHSGMGGQRILRYVKGAAFSLAALLILAGHHHGNFVLSVIFGLLFFFDGTLQIASAVVVRYRRWRPALWGGIAEIALAIFFFQPWPSNYEGTVPYCLGLGLAFAGWNLFILAMRVKNAAENPGLKGSVFMAEADHLPPDVVEWDGPPDDDERALTVHVWTPVGSAAGEAIPRPVISRYIAAVDRNGVISTGHAALESPGGVYISLYPAELIDQSPDEFARLLRATPENNVPGIFQPDYATESAKWCPSTRKVRIRNYSEARLKAFWESYRQNESYNLTYRNCSSSVARALEAALEGAVGRLWQKRGFWMAMGKLMSTPELWVALQLRKRAETMAWTPGLVLDYARALSMLADPRPTGWLNTSGRALKKMLQRRVAWGKGKSGEEVTED
;
A
#
# COMPACT_ATOMS: atom_id res chain seq x y z
N MET A 1 -5.44 -7.94 -0.06
CA MET A 1 -4.02 -8.03 0.31
C MET A 1 -3.21 -8.92 -0.64
N MET A 2 -3.46 -10.23 -0.71
CA MET A 2 -2.65 -11.19 -1.49
C MET A 2 -2.41 -10.88 -2.98
N ARG A 3 -3.34 -10.17 -3.65
CA ARG A 3 -3.24 -9.91 -5.09
C ARG A 3 -2.04 -9.05 -5.44
N LEU A 4 -1.73 -8.02 -4.66
CA LEU A 4 -0.59 -7.15 -4.96
C LEU A 4 0.74 -7.86 -4.74
N THR A 5 0.85 -8.63 -3.65
CA THR A 5 2.02 -9.49 -3.41
C THR A 5 2.22 -10.49 -4.55
N MET A 6 1.13 -11.08 -5.06
CA MET A 6 1.16 -11.97 -6.21
C MET A 6 1.61 -11.27 -7.50
N ILE A 7 1.10 -10.07 -7.74
CA ILE A 7 1.51 -9.23 -8.88
C ILE A 7 3.00 -8.92 -8.78
N LEU A 8 3.48 -8.37 -7.66
CA LEU A 8 4.87 -7.91 -7.51
C LEU A 8 5.90 -9.04 -7.56
N LEU A 9 5.60 -10.19 -6.96
CA LEU A 9 6.49 -11.37 -7.02
C LEU A 9 6.40 -12.11 -8.36
N GLY A 10 5.26 -11.99 -9.06
CA GLY A 10 4.99 -12.75 -10.27
C GLY A 10 4.42 -14.14 -9.98
N ILE A 11 3.50 -14.58 -10.84
CA ILE A 11 2.80 -15.87 -10.68
C ILE A 11 3.77 -17.05 -10.79
N ASP A 12 4.71 -17.02 -11.73
CA ASP A 12 5.64 -18.13 -11.96
C ASP A 12 6.61 -18.33 -10.79
N PHE A 13 7.12 -17.23 -10.24
CA PHE A 13 8.00 -17.26 -9.07
C PHE A 13 7.28 -17.83 -7.83
N LEU A 14 6.00 -17.47 -7.63
CA LEU A 14 5.18 -18.05 -6.57
C LEU A 14 4.82 -19.51 -6.83
N ARG A 15 4.57 -19.87 -8.10
CA ARG A 15 4.16 -21.23 -8.48
C ARG A 15 5.27 -22.23 -8.21
N SER A 16 6.53 -21.89 -8.43
CA SER A 16 7.65 -22.80 -8.06
C SER A 16 7.70 -23.13 -6.56
N HIS A 17 7.12 -22.29 -5.69
CA HIS A 17 7.20 -22.43 -4.22
C HIS A 17 5.84 -22.65 -3.53
N TRP A 18 4.77 -22.95 -4.28
CA TRP A 18 3.40 -23.07 -3.74
C TRP A 18 3.26 -24.07 -2.58
N ARG A 19 4.04 -25.16 -2.60
CA ARG A 19 4.02 -26.19 -1.53
C ARG A 19 4.55 -25.64 -0.21
N GLY A 20 5.64 -24.87 -0.27
CA GLY A 20 6.23 -24.22 0.90
C GLY A 20 5.27 -23.19 1.48
N LEU A 21 4.68 -22.37 0.62
CA LEU A 21 3.67 -21.38 0.99
C LEU A 21 2.45 -22.01 1.67
N ARG A 22 1.96 -23.13 1.13
CA ARG A 22 0.84 -23.89 1.71
C ARG A 22 1.17 -24.44 3.09
N ARG A 23 2.35 -25.04 3.28
CA ARG A 23 2.78 -25.60 4.58
C ARG A 23 2.94 -24.50 5.62
N PHE A 24 3.62 -23.41 5.27
CA PHE A 24 3.80 -22.28 6.17
C PHE A 24 2.45 -21.66 6.54
N GLY A 25 1.55 -21.45 5.57
CA GLY A 25 0.20 -20.96 5.83
C GLY A 25 -0.60 -21.84 6.78
N TRP A 26 -0.53 -23.17 6.62
CA TRP A 26 -1.16 -24.11 7.55
C TRP A 26 -0.57 -24.06 8.96
N ILE A 27 0.75 -24.04 9.08
CA ILE A 27 1.42 -23.97 10.39
C ILE A 27 1.04 -22.67 11.10
N THR A 28 1.08 -21.53 10.40
CA THR A 28 0.70 -20.23 10.97
C THR A 28 -0.78 -20.19 11.36
N LEU A 29 -1.67 -20.80 10.55
CA LEU A 29 -3.09 -20.90 10.86
C LEU A 29 -3.33 -21.70 12.15
N ILE A 30 -2.73 -22.89 12.25
CA ILE A 30 -2.86 -23.75 13.43
C ILE A 30 -2.29 -23.04 14.66
N ALA A 31 -1.11 -22.43 14.55
CA ALA A 31 -0.51 -21.66 15.64
C ALA A 31 -1.42 -20.52 16.12
N GLY A 32 -2.04 -19.78 15.19
CA GLY A 32 -3.00 -18.73 15.54
C GLY A 32 -4.24 -19.25 16.26
N ILE A 33 -4.79 -20.38 15.80
CA ILE A 33 -5.94 -21.03 16.46
C ILE A 33 -5.57 -21.49 17.87
N VAL A 34 -4.40 -22.13 18.04
CA VAL A 34 -3.93 -22.60 19.35
C VAL A 34 -3.76 -21.42 20.32
N VAL A 35 -3.10 -20.33 19.91
CA VAL A 35 -2.94 -19.13 20.74
C VAL A 35 -4.28 -18.48 21.10
N PHE A 36 -5.25 -18.52 20.18
CA PHE A 36 -6.58 -17.99 20.46
C PHE A 36 -7.32 -18.85 21.50
N LEU A 37 -7.28 -20.18 21.34
CA LEU A 37 -7.95 -21.13 22.25
C LEU A 37 -7.31 -21.13 23.64
N ASP A 38 -5.98 -21.03 23.71
CA ASP A 38 -5.19 -20.93 24.95
C ASP A 38 -5.67 -19.80 25.86
N ALA A 39 -6.17 -18.71 25.27
CA ALA A 39 -6.64 -17.57 26.03
C ALA A 39 -8.11 -17.68 26.46
N LEU A 40 -8.87 -18.70 26.04
CA LEU A 40 -10.30 -18.82 26.36
C LEU A 40 -10.58 -19.43 27.74
N ASP A 41 -9.71 -20.30 28.24
CA ASP A 41 -9.93 -21.06 29.47
C ASP A 41 -9.46 -20.32 30.74
N GLY A 42 -8.91 -19.12 30.60
CA GLY A 42 -8.39 -18.31 31.70
C GLY A 42 -7.03 -18.78 32.24
N SER A 43 -6.42 -19.82 31.66
CA SER A 43 -5.08 -20.29 31.99
C SER A 43 -4.12 -19.96 30.85
N LEU A 44 -3.58 -18.73 30.87
CA LEU A 44 -2.66 -18.26 29.84
C LEU A 44 -1.30 -18.99 29.90
N TYR A 45 -1.08 -19.94 28.98
CA TYR A 45 0.22 -20.56 28.78
C TYR A 45 1.11 -19.77 27.81
N PHE A 46 0.51 -18.90 26.99
CA PHE A 46 1.25 -17.99 26.14
C PHE A 46 2.13 -17.03 26.98
N PRO A 47 3.46 -16.99 26.74
CA PRO A 47 4.38 -16.20 27.56
C PRO A 47 4.28 -14.71 27.19
N ILE A 48 3.31 -14.03 27.81
CA ILE A 48 2.92 -12.66 27.45
C ILE A 48 3.98 -11.62 27.83
N GLU A 49 4.67 -11.78 28.95
CA GLU A 49 5.72 -10.87 29.42
C GLU A 49 6.93 -10.82 28.48
N PRO A 50 7.58 -11.94 28.08
CA PRO A 50 8.69 -11.87 27.14
C PRO A 50 8.24 -11.38 25.75
N PHE A 51 7.00 -11.67 25.34
CA PHE A 51 6.44 -11.08 24.13
C PHE A 51 6.36 -9.56 24.22
N ALA A 52 5.88 -9.02 25.34
CA ALA A 52 5.81 -7.58 25.58
C ALA A 52 7.21 -6.94 25.61
N CYS A 53 8.20 -7.58 26.24
CA CYS A 53 9.58 -7.10 26.25
C CYS A 53 10.18 -7.04 24.83
N LEU A 54 9.94 -8.06 24.00
CA LEU A 54 10.37 -8.06 22.59
C LEU A 54 9.68 -6.95 21.79
N LEU A 55 8.38 -6.77 22.00
CA LEU A 55 7.60 -5.72 21.35
C LEU A 55 8.09 -4.31 21.76
N LEU A 56 8.41 -4.12 23.04
CA LEU A 56 8.98 -2.87 23.56
C LEU A 56 10.35 -2.59 22.94
N PHE A 57 11.21 -3.61 22.85
CA PHE A 57 12.51 -3.50 22.21
C PHE A 57 12.38 -3.11 20.73
N GLU A 58 11.48 -3.76 19.98
CA GLU A 58 11.21 -3.40 18.58
C GLU A 58 10.66 -1.97 18.45
N GLY A 59 9.73 -1.58 19.32
CA GLY A 59 9.14 -0.24 19.35
C GLY A 59 10.19 0.85 19.61
N ALA A 60 11.02 0.65 20.64
CA ALA A 60 12.12 1.54 20.98
C ALA A 60 13.18 1.62 19.86
N ALA A 61 13.60 0.48 19.31
CA ALA A 61 14.53 0.43 18.19
C ALA A 61 13.99 1.18 16.95
N THR A 62 12.70 1.01 16.66
CA THR A 62 12.04 1.70 15.55
C THR A 62 12.02 3.21 15.77
N LEU A 63 11.71 3.68 17.00
CA LEU A 63 11.71 5.11 17.35
C LEU A 63 13.10 5.73 17.25
N MET A 64 14.15 5.04 17.72
CA MET A 64 15.53 5.50 17.64
C MET A 64 15.96 5.79 16.19
N VAL A 65 15.53 4.94 15.25
CA VAL A 65 15.92 5.02 13.84
C VAL A 65 14.88 5.78 12.99
N ALA A 66 13.72 6.14 13.53
CA ALA A 66 12.64 6.77 12.78
C ALA A 66 13.07 8.05 12.05
N HIS A 67 13.94 8.84 12.67
CA HIS A 67 14.51 10.09 12.12
C HIS A 67 15.27 9.88 10.80
N SER A 68 15.77 8.68 10.54
CA SER A 68 16.53 8.36 9.33
C SER A 68 15.67 8.04 8.10
N GLY A 69 14.35 7.93 8.27
CA GLY A 69 13.43 7.69 7.15
C GLY A 69 13.29 8.93 6.27
N MET A 70 13.13 8.75 4.96
CA MET A 70 12.86 9.86 4.03
C MET A 70 11.36 10.11 3.92
N GLY A 71 10.93 11.38 4.05
CA GLY A 71 9.55 11.80 3.83
C GLY A 71 8.52 11.02 4.67
N GLY A 72 7.51 10.44 4.01
CA GLY A 72 6.42 9.70 4.66
C GLY A 72 6.86 8.45 5.45
N GLN A 73 8.00 7.84 5.11
CA GLN A 73 8.55 6.71 5.87
C GLN A 73 8.87 7.09 7.32
N ARG A 74 9.30 8.33 7.55
CA ARG A 74 9.65 8.83 8.89
C ARG A 74 8.42 8.83 9.80
N ILE A 75 7.30 9.36 9.31
CA ILE A 75 6.04 9.41 10.06
C ILE A 75 5.55 8.00 10.36
N LEU A 76 5.56 7.11 9.36
CA LEU A 76 5.14 5.72 9.54
C LEU A 76 5.99 4.97 10.59
N ARG A 77 7.31 5.21 10.60
CA ARG A 77 8.19 4.63 11.62
C ARG A 77 7.89 5.16 13.02
N TYR A 78 7.63 6.46 13.19
CA TYR A 78 7.22 6.99 14.49
C TYR A 78 5.89 6.41 14.96
N VAL A 79 4.88 6.36 14.09
CA VAL A 79 3.57 5.81 14.42
C VAL A 79 3.68 4.34 14.81
N LYS A 80 4.40 3.53 14.02
CA LYS A 80 4.66 2.11 14.34
C LYS A 80 5.37 1.99 15.69
N GLY A 81 6.48 2.70 15.87
CA GLY A 81 7.30 2.61 17.07
C GLY A 81 6.55 3.04 18.33
N ALA A 82 5.80 4.14 18.26
CA ALA A 82 4.97 4.62 19.37
C ALA A 82 3.83 3.64 19.70
N ALA A 83 3.15 3.09 18.67
CA ALA A 83 2.09 2.11 18.87
C ALA A 83 2.61 0.82 19.51
N PHE A 84 3.76 0.31 19.06
CA PHE A 84 4.38 -0.90 19.60
C PHE A 84 4.85 -0.69 21.05
N SER A 85 5.52 0.43 21.33
CA SER A 85 5.93 0.77 22.69
C SER A 85 4.73 0.96 23.63
N LEU A 86 3.68 1.66 23.18
CA LEU A 86 2.46 1.85 23.97
C LEU A 86 1.77 0.50 24.27
N ALA A 87 1.59 -0.34 23.25
CA ALA A 87 1.01 -1.66 23.42
C ALA A 87 1.83 -2.51 24.40
N ALA A 88 3.15 -2.53 24.26
CA ALA A 88 4.04 -3.26 25.16
C ALA A 88 3.96 -2.77 26.61
N LEU A 89 3.97 -1.46 26.83
CA LEU A 89 3.81 -0.87 28.16
C LEU A 89 2.46 -1.21 28.79
N LEU A 90 1.38 -1.19 28.01
CA LEU A 90 0.05 -1.58 28.49
C LEU A 90 -0.03 -3.07 28.83
N ILE A 91 0.65 -3.94 28.07
CA ILE A 91 0.73 -5.37 28.38
C ILE A 91 1.48 -5.58 29.70
N LEU A 92 2.63 -4.93 29.88
CA LEU A 92 3.44 -5.03 31.11
C LEU A 92 2.72 -4.41 32.32
N ALA A 93 1.91 -3.37 32.10
CA ALA A 93 1.06 -2.77 33.11
C ALA A 93 -0.24 -3.56 33.35
N GLY A 94 -0.38 -4.79 32.84
CA GLY A 94 -1.63 -5.56 32.81
C GLY A 94 -2.44 -5.56 34.11
N HIS A 95 -1.77 -5.71 35.27
CA HIS A 95 -2.38 -5.70 36.60
C HIS A 95 -2.94 -4.33 37.04
N HIS A 96 -2.59 -3.25 36.35
CA HIS A 96 -3.03 -1.86 36.56
C HIS A 96 -3.96 -1.37 35.43
N HIS A 97 -4.98 -2.16 35.08
CA HIS A 97 -5.95 -1.87 34.01
C HIS A 97 -5.41 -1.89 32.57
N GLY A 98 -4.15 -2.30 32.35
CA GLY A 98 -3.55 -2.35 31.01
C GLY A 98 -4.33 -3.23 30.03
N ASN A 99 -4.78 -4.41 30.49
CA ASN A 99 -5.57 -5.35 29.69
C ASN A 99 -6.94 -4.77 29.28
N PHE A 100 -7.61 -4.07 30.19
CA PHE A 100 -8.87 -3.39 29.91
C PHE A 100 -8.69 -2.29 28.85
N VAL A 101 -7.67 -1.44 29.02
CA VAL A 101 -7.38 -0.34 28.08
C VAL A 101 -7.06 -0.90 26.69
N LEU A 102 -6.26 -1.97 26.60
CA LEU A 102 -5.98 -2.66 25.34
C LEU A 102 -7.26 -3.19 24.69
N SER A 103 -8.16 -3.77 25.48
CA SER A 103 -9.42 -4.31 24.97
C SER A 103 -10.32 -3.21 24.41
N VAL A 104 -10.40 -2.06 25.08
CA VAL A 104 -11.11 -0.88 24.57
C VAL A 104 -10.49 -0.37 23.27
N ILE A 105 -9.16 -0.29 23.20
CA ILE A 105 -8.46 0.15 21.98
C ILE A 105 -8.76 -0.80 20.81
N PHE A 106 -8.58 -2.11 20.99
CA PHE A 106 -8.86 -3.09 19.94
C PHE A 106 -10.35 -3.13 19.56
N GLY A 107 -11.24 -3.05 20.56
CA GLY A 107 -12.69 -2.97 20.34
C GLY A 107 -13.07 -1.76 19.48
N LEU A 108 -12.52 -0.58 19.78
CA LEU A 108 -12.74 0.62 18.97
C LEU A 108 -12.17 0.47 17.56
N LEU A 109 -10.97 -0.10 17.40
CA LEU A 109 -10.37 -0.33 16.08
C LEU A 109 -11.24 -1.24 15.21
N PHE A 110 -11.72 -2.36 15.75
CA PHE A 110 -12.64 -3.26 15.05
C PHE A 110 -13.99 -2.60 14.77
N PHE A 111 -14.52 -1.82 15.72
CA PHE A 111 -15.79 -1.11 15.55
C PHE A 111 -15.73 -0.10 14.40
N PHE A 112 -14.68 0.73 14.38
CA PHE A 112 -14.50 1.74 13.33
C PHE A 112 -14.19 1.12 11.97
N ASP A 113 -13.31 0.10 11.88
CA ASP A 113 -13.05 -0.55 10.59
C ASP A 113 -14.31 -1.25 10.07
N GLY A 114 -15.03 -1.97 10.94
CA GLY A 114 -16.28 -2.66 10.61
C GLY A 114 -17.37 -1.70 10.12
N THR A 115 -17.57 -0.59 10.83
CA THR A 115 -18.55 0.44 10.45
C THR A 115 -18.20 1.07 9.10
N LEU A 116 -16.94 1.46 8.90
CA LEU A 116 -16.48 2.05 7.65
C LEU A 116 -16.58 1.04 6.48
N GLN A 117 -16.29 -0.23 6.73
CA GLN A 117 -16.36 -1.29 5.73
C GLN A 117 -17.82 -1.59 5.34
N ILE A 118 -18.75 -1.62 6.31
CA ILE A 118 -20.19 -1.74 6.07
C ILE A 118 -20.70 -0.56 5.24
N ALA A 119 -20.39 0.68 5.67
CA ALA A 119 -20.83 1.89 4.98
C ALA A 119 -20.33 1.93 3.52
N SER A 120 -19.05 1.64 3.31
CA SER A 120 -18.44 1.54 1.98
C SER A 120 -19.10 0.46 1.12
N ALA A 121 -19.34 -0.73 1.67
CA ALA A 121 -20.00 -1.82 0.93
C ALA A 121 -21.43 -1.45 0.50
N VAL A 122 -22.21 -0.81 1.37
CA VAL A 122 -23.60 -0.42 1.11
C VAL A 122 -23.71 0.71 0.10
N VAL A 123 -22.87 1.74 0.23
CA VAL A 123 -22.89 2.94 -0.63
C VAL A 123 -22.31 2.63 -2.01
N VAL A 124 -21.11 2.06 -2.07
CA VAL A 124 -20.35 1.92 -3.32
C VAL A 124 -20.75 0.70 -4.12
N ARG A 125 -21.19 -0.39 -3.47
CA ARG A 125 -21.60 -1.63 -4.14
C ARG A 125 -20.58 -2.19 -5.15
N TYR A 126 -19.29 -2.03 -4.88
CA TYR A 126 -18.20 -2.60 -5.70
C TYR A 126 -18.31 -4.12 -5.81
N ARG A 127 -17.65 -4.74 -6.81
CA ARG A 127 -17.80 -6.17 -7.18
C ARG A 127 -17.84 -7.20 -6.03
N ARG A 128 -17.18 -6.94 -4.89
CA ARG A 128 -17.12 -7.84 -3.72
C ARG A 128 -17.76 -7.23 -2.46
N TRP A 129 -18.77 -6.38 -2.63
CA TRP A 129 -19.43 -5.71 -1.51
C TRP A 129 -20.12 -6.70 -0.54
N ARG A 130 -20.71 -7.80 -1.02
CA ARG A 130 -21.38 -8.78 -0.15
C ARG A 130 -20.44 -9.48 0.84
N PRO A 131 -19.32 -10.11 0.40
CA PRO A 131 -18.36 -10.65 1.36
C PRO A 131 -17.76 -9.60 2.29
N ALA A 132 -17.55 -8.37 1.81
CA ALA A 132 -17.00 -7.31 2.65
C ALA A 132 -18.00 -6.81 3.70
N LEU A 133 -19.29 -6.77 3.38
CA LEU A 133 -20.36 -6.50 4.33
C LEU A 133 -20.33 -7.53 5.46
N TRP A 134 -20.26 -8.82 5.12
CA TRP A 134 -20.09 -9.89 6.13
C TRP A 134 -18.81 -9.75 6.94
N GLY A 135 -17.70 -9.37 6.31
CA GLY A 135 -16.46 -9.07 7.02
C GLY A 135 -16.61 -7.92 8.02
N GLY A 136 -17.32 -6.86 7.64
CA GLY A 136 -17.59 -5.74 8.54
C GLY A 136 -18.52 -6.13 9.69
N ILE A 137 -19.54 -6.95 9.43
CA ILE A 137 -20.40 -7.51 10.49
C ILE A 137 -19.58 -8.36 11.48
N ALA A 138 -18.66 -9.18 10.97
CA ALA A 138 -17.75 -9.97 11.82
C ALA A 138 -16.81 -9.07 12.64
N GLU A 139 -16.31 -7.98 12.09
CA GLU A 139 -15.52 -6.97 12.82
C GLU A 139 -16.35 -6.30 13.92
N ILE A 140 -17.63 -5.98 13.69
CA ILE A 140 -18.53 -5.48 14.74
C ILE A 140 -18.75 -6.53 15.83
N ALA A 141 -18.93 -7.80 15.48
CA ALA A 141 -19.06 -8.88 16.47
C ALA A 141 -17.78 -9.04 17.32
N LEU A 142 -16.61 -8.95 16.69
CA LEU A 142 -15.32 -8.94 17.40
C LEU A 142 -15.21 -7.71 18.32
N ALA A 143 -15.64 -6.54 17.88
CA ALA A 143 -15.64 -5.34 18.72
C ALA A 143 -16.48 -5.52 19.99
N ILE A 144 -17.69 -6.08 19.86
CA ILE A 144 -18.55 -6.41 21.00
C ILE A 144 -17.86 -7.40 21.94
N PHE A 145 -17.22 -8.44 21.39
CA PHE A 145 -16.45 -9.41 22.15
C PHE A 145 -15.33 -8.73 22.96
N PHE A 146 -14.56 -7.81 22.37
CA PHE A 146 -13.51 -7.06 23.09
C PHE A 146 -14.05 -6.06 24.12
N PHE A 147 -15.27 -5.53 23.97
CA PHE A 147 -15.83 -4.67 25.02
C PHE A 147 -16.30 -5.46 26.25
N GLN A 148 -16.62 -6.73 26.08
CA GLN A 148 -17.07 -7.58 27.17
C GLN A 148 -15.87 -8.14 27.96
N PRO A 149 -16.00 -8.29 29.29
CA PRO A 149 -14.98 -8.94 30.09
C PRO A 149 -14.90 -10.45 29.83
N TRP A 150 -15.95 -11.05 29.27
CA TRP A 150 -16.00 -12.49 29.04
C TRP A 150 -15.10 -12.90 27.85
N PRO A 151 -14.40 -14.05 27.92
CA PRO A 151 -14.39 -15.05 29.00
C PRO A 151 -13.30 -14.85 30.07
N SER A 152 -12.25 -14.08 29.76
CA SER A 152 -10.99 -14.05 30.55
C SER A 152 -10.80 -12.78 31.41
N ASN A 153 -11.87 -12.02 31.64
CA ASN A 153 -11.81 -10.71 32.30
C ASN A 153 -10.74 -9.78 31.70
N TYR A 154 -10.67 -9.74 30.36
CA TYR A 154 -9.71 -8.99 29.53
C TYR A 154 -8.26 -9.52 29.51
N GLU A 155 -7.88 -10.51 30.32
CA GLU A 155 -6.50 -11.02 30.33
C GLU A 155 -6.10 -11.66 28.99
N GLY A 156 -7.04 -12.30 28.30
CA GLY A 156 -6.83 -12.92 27.00
C GLY A 156 -6.74 -11.95 25.81
N THR A 157 -6.99 -10.65 26.01
CA THR A 157 -7.13 -9.65 24.92
C THR A 157 -6.02 -9.73 23.87
N VAL A 158 -4.76 -9.69 24.34
CA VAL A 158 -3.59 -9.65 23.47
C VAL A 158 -3.42 -10.98 22.71
N PRO A 159 -3.44 -12.15 23.38
CA PRO A 159 -3.46 -13.43 22.69
C PRO A 159 -4.64 -13.61 21.73
N TYR A 160 -5.84 -13.11 22.04
CA TYR A 160 -6.97 -13.15 21.09
C TYR A 160 -6.64 -12.40 19.80
N CYS A 161 -6.15 -11.16 19.91
CA CYS A 161 -5.74 -10.37 18.75
C CYS A 161 -4.61 -11.04 17.97
N LEU A 162 -3.59 -11.53 18.67
CA LEU A 162 -2.44 -12.19 18.05
C LEU A 162 -2.86 -13.48 17.35
N GLY A 163 -3.64 -14.32 18.01
CA GLY A 163 -4.16 -15.59 17.51
C GLY A 163 -5.05 -15.38 16.28
N LEU A 164 -5.99 -14.43 16.33
CA LEU A 164 -6.79 -14.04 15.17
C LEU A 164 -5.92 -13.53 14.03
N GLY A 165 -4.96 -12.64 14.30
CA GLY A 165 -4.05 -12.09 13.31
C GLY A 165 -3.24 -13.19 12.60
N LEU A 166 -2.67 -14.12 13.36
CA LEU A 166 -1.94 -15.28 12.84
C LEU A 166 -2.85 -16.22 12.04
N ALA A 167 -4.06 -16.51 12.56
CA ALA A 167 -5.03 -17.35 11.87
C ALA A 167 -5.44 -16.74 10.52
N PHE A 168 -5.77 -15.45 10.49
CA PHE A 168 -6.10 -14.75 9.24
C PHE A 168 -4.90 -14.68 8.29
N ALA A 169 -3.69 -14.44 8.77
CA ALA A 169 -2.49 -14.43 7.94
C ALA A 169 -2.23 -15.80 7.32
N GLY A 170 -2.28 -16.87 8.13
CA GLY A 170 -2.11 -18.26 7.68
C GLY A 170 -3.18 -18.70 6.69
N TRP A 171 -4.46 -18.38 6.96
CA TRP A 171 -5.58 -18.66 6.06
C TRP A 171 -5.44 -17.96 4.72
N ASN A 172 -5.09 -16.67 4.71
CA ASN A 172 -4.82 -15.95 3.48
C ASN A 172 -3.66 -16.60 2.72
N LEU A 173 -2.55 -16.91 3.39
CA LEU A 173 -1.41 -17.52 2.73
C LEU A 173 -1.73 -18.89 2.12
N PHE A 174 -2.55 -19.68 2.80
CA PHE A 174 -3.09 -20.93 2.28
C PHE A 174 -3.93 -20.71 1.00
N ILE A 175 -4.86 -19.74 1.02
CA ILE A 175 -5.65 -19.38 -0.17
C ILE A 175 -4.75 -18.91 -1.31
N LEU A 176 -3.72 -18.11 -1.03
CA LEU A 176 -2.75 -17.65 -2.03
C LEU A 176 -2.06 -18.85 -2.68
N ALA A 177 -1.56 -19.79 -1.89
CA ALA A 177 -0.90 -20.99 -2.39
C ALA A 177 -1.82 -21.81 -3.31
N MET A 178 -3.09 -21.98 -2.93
CA MET A 178 -4.09 -22.70 -3.73
C MET A 178 -4.43 -21.97 -5.02
N ARG A 179 -4.54 -20.64 -4.98
CA ARG A 179 -4.80 -19.82 -6.18
C ARG A 179 -3.64 -19.86 -7.16
N VAL A 180 -2.41 -19.74 -6.66
CA VAL A 180 -1.21 -19.78 -7.51
C VAL A 180 -1.04 -21.15 -8.16
N LYS A 181 -1.35 -22.24 -7.43
CA LYS A 181 -1.35 -23.60 -7.98
C LYS A 181 -2.26 -23.73 -9.20
N ASN A 182 -3.46 -23.15 -9.12
CA ASN A 182 -4.51 -23.29 -10.14
C ASN A 182 -4.59 -22.11 -11.12
N ALA A 183 -3.78 -21.08 -10.94
CA ALA A 183 -3.77 -19.93 -11.84
C ALA A 183 -3.32 -20.41 -13.22
N ALA A 184 -4.08 -20.08 -14.26
CA ALA A 184 -3.64 -20.30 -15.64
C ALA A 184 -2.30 -19.57 -15.86
N GLU A 185 -1.43 -20.14 -16.69
CA GLU A 185 -0.26 -19.40 -17.18
C GLU A 185 -0.72 -18.07 -17.76
N ASN A 186 -0.13 -16.98 -17.30
CA ASN A 186 -0.48 -15.66 -17.77
C ASN A 186 -0.02 -15.57 -19.25
N PRO A 187 -0.91 -15.32 -20.23
CA PRO A 187 -0.55 -15.29 -21.65
C PRO A 187 0.55 -14.27 -21.98
N GLY A 188 0.68 -13.20 -21.18
CA GLY A 188 1.77 -12.21 -21.25
C GLY A 188 3.07 -12.63 -20.53
N LEU A 189 3.13 -13.87 -20.08
CA LEU A 189 4.15 -14.47 -19.21
C LEU A 189 4.34 -15.93 -19.65
N LYS A 190 4.66 -16.14 -20.93
CA LYS A 190 5.40 -17.37 -21.27
C LYS A 190 6.69 -17.32 -20.46
N GLY A 191 7.03 -18.41 -19.75
CA GLY A 191 8.21 -18.47 -18.89
C GLY A 191 9.50 -18.02 -19.58
N SER A 192 9.58 -18.16 -20.91
CA SER A 192 10.69 -17.64 -21.72
C SER A 192 10.82 -16.11 -21.73
N VAL A 193 9.74 -15.35 -21.69
CA VAL A 193 9.76 -13.87 -21.69
C VAL A 193 10.15 -13.34 -20.31
N PHE A 194 9.66 -13.96 -19.23
CA PHE A 194 10.09 -13.59 -17.87
C PHE A 194 11.56 -13.92 -17.62
N MET A 195 12.03 -15.09 -18.07
CA MET A 195 13.44 -15.46 -17.98
C MET A 195 14.31 -14.57 -18.88
N ALA A 196 13.90 -14.29 -20.12
CA ALA A 196 14.62 -13.36 -20.99
C ALA A 196 14.69 -11.93 -20.41
N GLU A 197 13.58 -11.39 -19.89
CA GLU A 197 13.58 -10.09 -19.20
C GLU A 197 14.46 -10.10 -17.94
N ALA A 198 14.45 -11.19 -17.16
CA ALA A 198 15.30 -11.34 -15.98
C ALA A 198 16.78 -11.49 -16.33
N ASP A 199 17.11 -12.10 -17.48
CA ASP A 199 18.47 -12.24 -18.00
C ASP A 199 19.02 -10.91 -18.57
N HIS A 200 18.14 -9.99 -18.99
CA HIS A 200 18.52 -8.65 -19.47
C HIS A 200 18.70 -7.60 -18.35
N LEU A 201 18.24 -7.87 -17.13
CA LEU A 201 18.53 -7.02 -15.97
C LEU A 201 19.90 -7.38 -15.39
N PRO A 202 20.71 -6.41 -14.93
CA PRO A 202 22.02 -6.69 -14.36
C PRO A 202 21.93 -7.77 -13.27
N PRO A 203 22.92 -8.67 -13.19
CA PRO A 203 22.87 -9.87 -12.38
C PRO A 203 22.81 -9.63 -10.86
N ASP A 204 22.99 -8.40 -10.39
CA ASP A 204 22.97 -7.98 -8.99
C ASP A 204 21.71 -7.18 -8.65
N VAL A 205 21.31 -7.18 -7.38
CA VAL A 205 20.25 -6.29 -6.88
C VAL A 205 20.71 -4.85 -7.12
N VAL A 206 20.22 -4.22 -8.19
CA VAL A 206 20.49 -2.81 -8.46
C VAL A 206 19.70 -2.01 -7.44
N GLU A 207 20.41 -1.42 -6.49
CA GLU A 207 19.85 -0.40 -5.61
C GLU A 207 20.04 0.96 -6.28
N TRP A 208 18.97 1.74 -6.40
CA TRP A 208 19.01 3.05 -7.03
C TRP A 208 19.17 4.16 -5.99
N ASP A 209 20.02 5.15 -6.28
CA ASP A 209 20.08 6.38 -5.48
C ASP A 209 19.09 7.39 -6.06
N GLY A 210 18.02 7.67 -5.31
CA GLY A 210 17.02 8.65 -5.71
C GLY A 210 16.06 8.22 -6.85
N PRO A 211 15.11 9.12 -7.21
CA PRO A 211 14.22 8.93 -8.35
C PRO A 211 14.97 9.03 -9.71
N PRO A 212 14.34 8.64 -10.82
CA PRO A 212 14.86 8.83 -12.19
C PRO A 212 15.04 10.30 -12.58
N ASP A 213 16.17 10.61 -13.23
CA ASP A 213 16.48 11.91 -13.84
C ASP A 213 15.68 12.12 -15.13
N ASP A 214 15.26 13.35 -15.44
CA ASP A 214 14.24 13.66 -16.46
C ASP A 214 14.52 13.09 -17.86
N ASP A 215 15.79 12.88 -18.20
CA ASP A 215 16.27 12.29 -19.45
C ASP A 215 16.28 10.75 -19.45
N GLU A 216 16.17 10.11 -18.28
CA GLU A 216 16.12 8.65 -18.17
C GLU A 216 14.84 8.07 -18.78
N ARG A 217 14.95 6.90 -19.42
CA ARG A 217 13.78 6.14 -19.90
C ARG A 217 13.07 5.45 -18.74
N ALA A 218 12.16 6.18 -18.09
CA ALA A 218 11.35 5.68 -16.98
C ALA A 218 9.85 5.78 -17.26
N LEU A 219 9.08 4.83 -16.74
CA LEU A 219 7.62 4.90 -16.69
C LEU A 219 7.23 6.09 -15.82
N THR A 220 6.41 7.00 -16.35
CA THR A 220 6.05 8.24 -15.66
C THR A 220 4.55 8.26 -15.35
N VAL A 221 4.23 8.48 -14.07
CA VAL A 221 2.86 8.72 -13.61
C VAL A 221 2.71 10.22 -13.38
N HIS A 222 1.83 10.83 -14.16
CA HIS A 222 1.48 12.24 -14.08
C HIS A 222 0.28 12.41 -13.17
N VAL A 223 0.38 13.29 -12.17
CA VAL A 223 -0.73 13.59 -11.26
C VAL A 223 -0.96 15.09 -11.18
N TRP A 224 -2.21 15.48 -11.47
CA TRP A 224 -2.78 16.78 -11.15
C TRP A 224 -3.47 16.66 -9.80
N THR A 225 -2.83 17.16 -8.76
CA THR A 225 -3.41 17.15 -7.41
C THR A 225 -4.59 18.13 -7.34
N PRO A 226 -5.63 17.85 -6.55
CA PRO A 226 -6.80 18.73 -6.48
C PRO A 226 -6.42 20.18 -6.15
N VAL A 227 -5.54 20.37 -5.15
CA VAL A 227 -5.05 21.72 -4.78
C VAL A 227 -4.18 22.35 -5.85
N GLY A 228 -3.23 21.60 -6.41
CA GLY A 228 -2.26 22.15 -7.36
C GLY A 228 -2.85 22.44 -8.75
N SER A 229 -4.04 21.93 -9.04
CA SER A 229 -4.77 22.14 -10.30
C SER A 229 -6.05 22.97 -10.13
N ALA A 230 -6.28 23.52 -8.93
CA ALA A 230 -7.38 24.46 -8.70
C ALA A 230 -7.10 25.79 -9.42
N ALA A 231 -8.15 26.37 -10.01
CA ALA A 231 -8.04 27.66 -10.72
C ALA A 231 -7.72 28.83 -9.76
N GLY A 232 -8.24 28.76 -8.53
CA GLY A 232 -7.99 29.74 -7.47
C GLY A 232 -7.35 29.14 -6.22
N GLU A 233 -7.09 30.00 -5.23
CA GLU A 233 -6.57 29.57 -3.93
C GLU A 233 -7.59 28.65 -3.23
N ALA A 234 -7.19 27.38 -3.06
CA ALA A 234 -8.02 26.38 -2.44
C ALA A 234 -8.20 26.63 -0.94
N ILE A 235 -9.42 26.46 -0.44
CA ILE A 235 -9.70 26.50 0.99
C ILE A 235 -9.00 25.30 1.65
N PRO A 236 -8.16 25.51 2.68
CA PRO A 236 -7.37 24.44 3.27
C PRO A 236 -8.27 23.45 4.04
N ARG A 237 -8.47 22.26 3.45
CA ARG A 237 -9.09 21.09 4.09
C ARG A 237 -8.11 19.91 3.99
N PRO A 238 -7.17 19.75 4.94
CA PRO A 238 -5.94 18.96 4.74
C PRO A 238 -6.11 17.53 4.19
N VAL A 239 -7.16 16.81 4.60
CA VAL A 239 -7.45 15.45 4.12
C VAL A 239 -8.32 15.46 2.85
N ILE A 240 -9.39 16.26 2.85
CA ILE A 240 -10.35 16.32 1.73
C ILE A 240 -9.69 16.91 0.48
N SER A 241 -9.00 18.05 0.62
CA SER A 241 -8.28 18.72 -0.47
C SER A 241 -7.13 17.87 -1.03
N ARG A 242 -6.62 16.91 -0.25
CA ARG A 242 -5.56 16.00 -0.70
C ARG A 242 -6.10 14.79 -1.46
N TYR A 243 -7.17 14.17 -0.95
CA TYR A 243 -7.60 12.84 -1.42
C TYR A 243 -8.92 12.84 -2.19
N ILE A 244 -9.73 13.89 -2.11
CA ILE A 244 -11.08 13.90 -2.68
C ILE A 244 -11.19 15.03 -3.71
N ALA A 245 -11.20 16.27 -3.25
CA ALA A 245 -11.36 17.45 -4.09
C ALA A 245 -10.95 18.71 -3.33
N ALA A 246 -10.42 19.69 -4.05
CA ALA A 246 -10.19 21.04 -3.56
C ALA A 246 -11.31 21.97 -4.04
N VAL A 247 -11.70 22.93 -3.21
CA VAL A 247 -12.69 23.94 -3.56
C VAL A 247 -12.04 25.30 -3.33
N ASP A 248 -12.10 26.17 -4.33
CA ASP A 248 -11.59 27.53 -4.20
C ASP A 248 -12.59 28.46 -3.49
N ARG A 249 -12.20 29.72 -3.26
CA ARG A 249 -13.07 30.72 -2.61
C ARG A 249 -14.33 31.06 -3.43
N ASN A 250 -14.33 30.77 -4.72
CA ASN A 250 -15.45 31.01 -5.63
C ASN A 250 -16.38 29.79 -5.76
N GLY A 251 -16.08 28.69 -5.05
CA GLY A 251 -16.85 27.46 -5.08
C GLY A 251 -16.51 26.52 -6.24
N VAL A 252 -15.46 26.80 -7.03
CA VAL A 252 -15.05 25.94 -8.13
C VAL A 252 -14.35 24.70 -7.56
N ILE A 253 -14.84 23.53 -7.97
CA ILE A 253 -14.34 22.23 -7.51
C ILE A 253 -13.26 21.74 -8.47
N SER A 254 -12.08 21.42 -7.94
CA SER A 254 -11.07 20.63 -8.63
C SER A 254 -10.95 19.25 -7.99
N THR A 255 -11.16 18.20 -8.77
CA THR A 255 -10.98 16.81 -8.34
C THR A 255 -9.59 16.27 -8.67
N GLY A 256 -8.79 17.03 -9.43
CA GLY A 256 -7.53 16.59 -9.99
C GLY A 256 -7.69 15.53 -11.09
N HIS A 257 -6.56 14.98 -11.53
CA HIS A 257 -6.48 13.95 -12.58
C HIS A 257 -5.20 13.11 -12.48
N ALA A 258 -5.16 11.96 -13.14
CA ALA A 258 -3.97 11.14 -13.24
C ALA A 258 -3.83 10.49 -14.62
N ALA A 259 -2.59 10.43 -15.12
CA ALA A 259 -2.23 9.77 -16.36
C ALA A 259 -0.93 8.96 -16.20
N LEU A 260 -0.69 8.03 -17.11
CA LEU A 260 0.53 7.23 -17.18
C LEU A 260 1.12 7.29 -18.58
N GLU A 261 2.43 7.50 -18.66
CA GLU A 261 3.22 7.64 -19.88
C GLU A 261 4.41 6.68 -19.86
N SER A 262 4.62 5.93 -20.94
CA SER A 262 5.84 5.16 -21.18
C SER A 262 6.66 5.74 -22.34
N PRO A 263 8.01 5.68 -22.26
CA PRO A 263 8.89 5.95 -23.39
C PRO A 263 8.62 5.08 -24.63
N GLY A 264 7.97 3.92 -24.46
CA GLY A 264 7.60 3.04 -25.56
C GLY A 264 6.32 3.43 -26.30
N GLY A 265 5.75 4.61 -26.01
CA GLY A 265 4.64 5.22 -26.73
C GLY A 265 3.25 4.93 -26.13
N VAL A 266 3.17 4.36 -24.93
CA VAL A 266 1.88 4.13 -24.25
C VAL A 266 1.53 5.35 -23.41
N TYR A 267 0.37 5.97 -23.70
CA TYR A 267 -0.22 7.01 -22.88
C TYR A 267 -1.63 6.59 -22.43
N ILE A 268 -1.88 6.60 -21.13
CA ILE A 268 -3.15 6.17 -20.52
C ILE A 268 -3.69 7.30 -19.67
N SER A 269 -4.72 7.95 -20.19
CA SER A 269 -5.43 9.05 -19.53
C SER A 269 -6.89 9.01 -19.97
N LEU A 270 -7.80 8.71 -19.04
CA LEU A 270 -9.21 8.45 -19.33
C LEU A 270 -10.11 9.54 -18.73
N TYR A 271 -10.86 10.21 -19.59
CA TYR A 271 -11.87 11.21 -19.23
C TYR A 271 -13.28 10.69 -19.50
N PRO A 272 -14.31 11.21 -18.81
CA PRO A 272 -15.67 11.08 -19.32
C PRO A 272 -15.80 11.88 -20.62
N ALA A 273 -16.55 11.35 -21.60
CA ALA A 273 -16.79 12.03 -22.87
C ALA A 273 -17.67 13.28 -22.72
N GLU A 274 -18.59 13.22 -21.75
CA GLU A 274 -19.53 14.27 -21.42
C GLU A 274 -19.40 14.64 -19.94
N LEU A 275 -19.76 15.88 -19.60
CA LEU A 275 -19.80 16.32 -18.21
C LEU A 275 -20.85 15.52 -17.45
N ILE A 276 -20.44 14.87 -16.37
CA ILE A 276 -21.35 14.17 -15.47
C ILE A 276 -22.08 15.22 -14.63
N ASP A 277 -23.42 15.22 -14.71
CA ASP A 277 -24.26 16.08 -13.88
C ASP A 277 -24.02 15.79 -12.39
N GLN A 278 -23.83 16.84 -11.60
CA GLN A 278 -23.42 16.77 -10.19
C GLN A 278 -24.57 17.13 -9.24
N SER A 279 -25.82 16.90 -9.64
CA SER A 279 -26.96 17.16 -8.77
C SER A 279 -26.81 16.39 -7.43
N PRO A 280 -26.98 17.04 -6.26
CA PRO A 280 -26.73 16.42 -4.96
C PRO A 280 -27.54 15.14 -4.69
N ASP A 281 -28.77 15.08 -5.20
CA ASP A 281 -29.69 13.94 -5.03
C ASP A 281 -29.29 12.72 -5.87
N GLU A 282 -28.51 12.91 -6.94
CA GLU A 282 -27.98 11.82 -7.76
C GLU A 282 -26.55 11.44 -7.40
N PHE A 283 -25.82 12.28 -6.67
CA PHE A 283 -24.43 12.03 -6.30
C PHE A 283 -24.23 10.69 -5.57
N ALA A 284 -25.10 10.34 -4.61
CA ALA A 284 -25.03 9.05 -3.92
C ALA A 284 -25.29 7.86 -4.85
N ARG A 285 -26.09 8.05 -5.92
CA ARG A 285 -26.26 7.05 -6.99
C ARG A 285 -25.00 6.94 -7.83
N LEU A 286 -24.41 8.06 -8.25
CA LEU A 286 -23.20 8.12 -9.08
C LEU A 286 -21.97 7.46 -8.42
N LEU A 287 -21.90 7.47 -7.08
CA LEU A 287 -20.84 6.78 -6.34
C LEU A 287 -20.91 5.25 -6.44
N ARG A 288 -22.02 4.67 -6.92
CA ARG A 288 -22.14 3.21 -7.09
C ARG A 288 -21.24 2.73 -8.23
N ALA A 289 -20.43 1.72 -7.94
CA ALA A 289 -19.58 1.00 -8.88
C ALA A 289 -20.39 -0.06 -9.67
N THR A 290 -21.56 0.31 -10.18
CA THR A 290 -22.45 -0.59 -10.91
C THR A 290 -22.56 -0.18 -12.38
N PRO A 291 -22.88 -1.12 -13.30
CA PRO A 291 -22.87 -0.86 -14.74
C PRO A 291 -23.83 0.24 -15.20
N GLU A 292 -24.87 0.53 -14.43
CA GLU A 292 -25.87 1.56 -14.76
C GLU A 292 -25.29 2.98 -14.71
N ASN A 293 -24.16 3.17 -14.01
CA ASN A 293 -23.45 4.45 -13.93
C ASN A 293 -22.32 4.56 -14.97
N ASN A 294 -22.28 3.68 -15.96
CA ASN A 294 -21.30 3.76 -17.03
C ASN A 294 -21.71 4.81 -18.04
N VAL A 295 -20.79 5.73 -18.32
CA VAL A 295 -20.93 6.74 -19.36
C VAL A 295 -19.83 6.53 -20.41
N PRO A 296 -19.98 7.07 -21.63
CA PRO A 296 -18.90 7.05 -22.61
C PRO A 296 -17.65 7.77 -22.06
N GLY A 297 -16.48 7.23 -22.35
CA GLY A 297 -15.18 7.79 -21.96
C GLY A 297 -14.28 8.02 -23.17
N ILE A 298 -13.31 8.90 -23.02
CA ILE A 298 -12.34 9.25 -24.07
C ILE A 298 -10.93 9.13 -23.50
N PHE A 299 -10.08 8.42 -24.24
CA PHE A 299 -8.65 8.39 -23.95
C PHE A 299 -7.94 9.55 -24.62
N GLN A 300 -7.10 10.27 -23.87
CA GLN A 300 -6.26 11.32 -24.42
C GLN A 300 -5.10 10.73 -25.25
N PRO A 301 -4.63 11.43 -26.29
CA PRO A 301 -3.64 10.89 -27.21
C PRO A 301 -2.23 10.85 -26.60
N ASP A 302 -1.80 11.93 -25.94
CA ASP A 302 -0.45 12.09 -25.38
C ASP A 302 -0.42 13.20 -24.32
N TYR A 303 0.67 13.23 -23.54
CA TYR A 303 0.85 14.21 -22.46
C TYR A 303 0.99 15.65 -22.95
N ALA A 304 1.64 15.88 -24.09
CA ALA A 304 1.86 17.23 -24.62
C ALA A 304 0.52 17.89 -25.00
N THR A 305 -0.34 17.14 -25.69
CA THR A 305 -1.70 17.56 -26.07
C THR A 305 -2.57 17.80 -24.83
N GLU A 306 -2.54 16.90 -23.85
CA GLU A 306 -3.36 17.04 -22.64
C GLU A 306 -2.91 18.23 -21.77
N SER A 307 -1.61 18.35 -21.52
CA SER A 307 -1.07 19.43 -20.69
C SER A 307 -1.20 20.81 -21.33
N ALA A 308 -1.15 20.90 -22.66
CA ALA A 308 -1.40 22.15 -23.40
C ALA A 308 -2.87 22.61 -23.31
N LYS A 309 -3.83 21.67 -23.25
CA LYS A 309 -5.26 22.00 -23.12
C LYS A 309 -5.65 22.46 -21.72
N TRP A 310 -4.96 21.98 -20.68
CA TRP A 310 -5.31 22.28 -19.30
C TRP A 310 -4.16 22.91 -18.51
N CYS A 311 -3.20 22.10 -18.06
CA CYS A 311 -1.97 22.55 -17.43
C CYS A 311 -0.96 21.40 -17.30
N PRO A 312 0.33 21.68 -17.07
CA PRO A 312 1.32 20.66 -16.72
C PRO A 312 0.97 19.90 -15.43
N SER A 313 1.34 18.62 -15.36
CA SER A 313 1.09 17.79 -14.18
C SER A 313 1.80 18.32 -12.94
N THR A 314 1.08 18.47 -11.84
CA THR A 314 1.59 19.05 -10.58
C THR A 314 2.63 18.18 -9.88
N ARG A 315 2.59 16.86 -10.08
CA ARG A 315 3.51 15.88 -9.50
C ARG A 315 3.77 14.77 -10.52
N LYS A 316 4.99 14.25 -10.53
CA LYS A 316 5.39 13.07 -11.31
C LYS A 316 5.95 12.00 -10.39
N VAL A 317 5.67 10.73 -10.69
CA VAL A 317 6.34 9.57 -10.08
C VAL A 317 6.93 8.75 -11.19
N ARG A 318 8.23 8.46 -11.11
CA ARG A 318 8.97 7.80 -12.20
C ARG A 318 9.56 6.48 -11.71
N ILE A 319 9.47 5.45 -12.54
CA ILE A 319 9.83 4.07 -12.20
C ILE A 319 10.70 3.47 -13.31
N ARG A 320 11.86 2.90 -12.95
CA ARG A 320 12.82 2.27 -13.88
C ARG A 320 12.49 0.82 -14.14
N ASN A 321 12.24 0.05 -13.08
CA ASN A 321 12.02 -1.39 -13.18
C ASN A 321 10.55 -1.73 -13.49
N TYR A 322 10.18 -1.59 -14.76
CA TYR A 322 8.87 -2.00 -15.29
C TYR A 322 9.03 -2.77 -16.61
N SER A 323 7.98 -3.47 -17.04
CA SER A 323 7.94 -4.16 -18.33
C SER A 323 7.08 -3.40 -19.33
N GLU A 324 7.75 -2.85 -20.35
CA GLU A 324 7.10 -2.17 -21.48
C GLU A 324 6.18 -3.12 -22.25
N ALA A 325 6.59 -4.38 -22.44
CA ALA A 325 5.80 -5.38 -23.16
C ALA A 325 4.48 -5.68 -22.43
N ARG A 326 4.51 -5.84 -21.10
CA ARG A 326 3.28 -6.05 -20.30
C ARG A 326 2.37 -4.84 -20.32
N LEU A 327 2.94 -3.64 -20.24
CA LEU A 327 2.17 -2.41 -20.34
C LEU A 327 1.47 -2.29 -21.69
N LYS A 328 2.16 -2.59 -22.80
CA LYS A 328 1.57 -2.60 -24.15
C LYS A 328 0.44 -3.62 -24.28
N ALA A 329 0.67 -4.87 -23.86
CA ALA A 329 -0.36 -5.92 -23.90
C ALA A 329 -1.58 -5.56 -23.03
N PHE A 330 -1.34 -4.99 -21.84
CA PHE A 330 -2.42 -4.45 -21.02
C PHE A 330 -3.18 -3.35 -21.76
N TRP A 331 -2.47 -2.40 -22.37
CA TRP A 331 -3.08 -1.27 -23.04
C TRP A 331 -3.95 -1.68 -24.23
N GLU A 332 -3.46 -2.59 -25.09
CA GLU A 332 -4.17 -3.13 -26.24
C GLU A 332 -5.51 -3.77 -25.86
N SER A 333 -5.56 -4.48 -24.73
CA SER A 333 -6.81 -5.05 -24.21
C SER A 333 -7.66 -4.00 -23.49
N TYR A 334 -7.04 -3.16 -22.67
CA TYR A 334 -7.74 -2.21 -21.79
C TYR A 334 -8.47 -1.12 -22.57
N ARG A 335 -7.91 -0.67 -23.69
CA ARG A 335 -8.48 0.38 -24.55
C ARG A 335 -9.73 -0.04 -25.31
N GLN A 336 -9.98 -1.34 -25.49
CA GLN A 336 -11.15 -1.85 -26.22
C GLN A 336 -12.48 -1.53 -25.54
N ASN A 337 -12.44 -1.20 -24.24
CA ASN A 337 -13.61 -0.76 -23.50
C ASN A 337 -13.47 0.72 -23.17
N GLU A 338 -14.27 1.56 -23.81
CA GLU A 338 -14.23 3.00 -23.63
C GLU A 338 -15.17 3.50 -22.53
N SER A 339 -15.80 2.61 -21.74
CA SER A 339 -16.63 3.05 -20.63
C SER A 339 -15.83 3.83 -19.58
N TYR A 340 -16.46 4.89 -19.09
CA TYR A 340 -16.05 5.64 -17.91
C TYR A 340 -17.03 5.36 -16.78
N ASN A 341 -16.51 5.17 -15.58
CA ASN A 341 -17.29 5.11 -14.35
C ASN A 341 -16.52 5.83 -13.24
N LEU A 342 -17.17 6.80 -12.60
CA LEU A 342 -16.57 7.66 -11.58
C LEU A 342 -15.85 6.86 -10.49
N THR A 343 -16.36 5.70 -10.12
CA THR A 343 -15.88 4.92 -8.98
C THR A 343 -14.97 3.76 -9.40
N TYR A 344 -15.36 2.94 -10.38
CA TYR A 344 -14.61 1.71 -10.70
C TYR A 344 -13.72 1.79 -11.96
N ARG A 345 -13.92 2.78 -12.84
CA ARG A 345 -13.18 2.95 -14.11
C ARG A 345 -13.04 4.44 -14.46
N ASN A 346 -12.20 5.12 -13.71
CA ASN A 346 -11.79 6.50 -13.93
C ASN A 346 -10.28 6.58 -14.25
N CYS A 347 -9.77 7.78 -14.51
CA CYS A 347 -8.36 8.06 -14.78
C CYS A 347 -7.40 7.41 -13.77
N SER A 348 -7.66 7.58 -12.47
CA SER A 348 -6.80 7.07 -11.39
C SER A 348 -6.82 5.54 -11.32
N SER A 349 -7.98 4.92 -11.54
CA SER A 349 -8.11 3.46 -11.60
C SER A 349 -7.43 2.86 -12.84
N SER A 350 -7.46 3.57 -13.96
CA SER A 350 -6.75 3.18 -15.20
C SER A 350 -5.25 3.17 -14.97
N VAL A 351 -4.71 4.24 -14.37
CA VAL A 351 -3.30 4.33 -13.98
C VAL A 351 -2.92 3.24 -12.98
N ALA A 352 -3.72 3.01 -11.93
CA ALA A 352 -3.43 1.98 -10.95
C ALA A 352 -3.37 0.56 -11.56
N ARG A 353 -4.28 0.24 -12.49
CA ARG A 353 -4.29 -1.04 -13.22
C ARG A 353 -3.11 -1.17 -14.17
N ALA A 354 -2.77 -0.11 -14.89
CA ALA A 354 -1.61 -0.06 -15.78
C ALA A 354 -0.30 -0.24 -15.01
N LEU A 355 -0.15 0.42 -13.85
CA LEU A 355 0.98 0.22 -12.94
C LEU A 355 1.07 -1.23 -12.45
N GLU A 356 -0.04 -1.81 -12.00
CA GLU A 356 -0.07 -3.22 -11.59
C GLU A 356 0.37 -4.16 -12.71
N ALA A 357 -0.03 -3.91 -13.96
CA ALA A 357 0.38 -4.71 -15.11
C ALA A 357 1.87 -4.51 -15.46
N ALA A 358 2.33 -3.25 -15.48
CA ALA A 358 3.71 -2.91 -15.82
C ALA A 358 4.73 -3.44 -14.78
N LEU A 359 4.34 -3.48 -13.50
CA LEU A 359 5.19 -3.91 -12.39
C LEU A 359 5.01 -5.38 -12.00
N GLU A 360 4.24 -6.15 -12.77
CA GLU A 360 4.10 -7.59 -12.53
C GLU A 360 5.48 -8.27 -12.59
N GLY A 361 5.80 -9.01 -11.53
CA GLY A 361 7.05 -9.72 -11.34
C GLY A 361 8.27 -8.85 -11.02
N ALA A 362 8.13 -7.52 -10.90
CA ALA A 362 9.28 -6.61 -10.73
C ALA A 362 10.15 -6.95 -9.50
N VAL A 363 9.52 -7.29 -8.37
CA VAL A 363 10.23 -7.70 -7.15
C VAL A 363 10.76 -9.13 -7.29
N GLY A 364 9.98 -10.02 -7.91
CA GLY A 364 10.40 -11.39 -8.19
C GLY A 364 11.70 -11.45 -8.98
N ARG A 365 11.78 -10.68 -10.09
CA ARG A 365 12.98 -10.57 -10.94
C ARG A 365 14.20 -10.07 -10.16
N LEU A 366 14.04 -9.00 -9.37
CA LEU A 366 15.14 -8.43 -8.58
C LEU A 366 15.73 -9.39 -7.55
N TRP A 367 14.89 -10.22 -6.92
CA TRP A 367 15.30 -11.06 -5.79
C TRP A 367 15.42 -12.55 -6.13
N GLN A 368 15.19 -12.95 -7.38
CA GLN A 368 15.14 -14.36 -7.80
C GLN A 368 16.41 -15.14 -7.42
N LYS A 369 17.60 -14.58 -7.67
CA LYS A 369 18.88 -15.24 -7.37
C LYS A 369 19.14 -15.44 -5.88
N ARG A 370 18.54 -14.60 -5.04
CA ARG A 370 18.64 -14.64 -3.58
C ARG A 370 17.68 -15.66 -2.95
N GLY A 371 16.81 -16.28 -3.76
CA GLY A 371 15.88 -17.30 -3.34
C GLY A 371 14.54 -16.75 -2.83
N PHE A 372 13.51 -17.60 -2.93
CA PHE A 372 12.12 -17.24 -2.65
C PHE A 372 11.89 -16.70 -1.23
N TRP A 373 12.43 -17.37 -0.21
CA TRP A 373 12.19 -16.97 1.18
C TRP A 373 12.84 -15.63 1.53
N MET A 374 14.00 -15.32 0.93
CA MET A 374 14.64 -14.02 1.09
C MET A 374 13.85 -12.92 0.37
N ALA A 375 13.40 -13.17 -0.87
CA ALA A 375 12.53 -12.26 -1.61
C ALA A 375 11.22 -11.96 -0.86
N MET A 376 10.55 -13.01 -0.36
CA MET A 376 9.32 -12.90 0.42
C MET A 376 9.56 -12.16 1.74
N GLY A 377 10.59 -12.55 2.50
CA GLY A 377 10.93 -11.89 3.77
C GLY A 377 11.27 -10.41 3.58
N LYS A 378 12.04 -10.07 2.54
CA LYS A 378 12.34 -8.67 2.19
C LYS A 378 11.08 -7.90 1.81
N LEU A 379 10.23 -8.47 0.96
CA LEU A 379 9.00 -7.83 0.53
C LEU A 379 8.04 -7.59 1.72
N MET A 380 7.85 -8.61 2.58
CA MET A 380 6.99 -8.51 3.77
C MET A 380 7.53 -7.55 4.83
N SER A 381 8.86 -7.38 4.93
CA SER A 381 9.47 -6.43 5.86
C SER A 381 9.55 -4.99 5.31
N THR A 382 9.15 -4.77 4.05
CA THR A 382 9.20 -3.45 3.42
C THR A 382 7.91 -2.67 3.75
N PRO A 383 7.96 -1.55 4.48
CA PRO A 383 6.78 -0.78 4.90
C PRO A 383 5.91 -0.30 3.74
N GLU A 384 6.52 0.00 2.60
CA GLU A 384 5.86 0.52 1.41
C GLU A 384 4.87 -0.48 0.84
N LEU A 385 5.12 -1.79 0.99
CA LEU A 385 4.16 -2.81 0.63
C LEU A 385 2.87 -2.64 1.43
N TRP A 386 2.98 -2.48 2.74
CA TRP A 386 1.82 -2.36 3.62
C TRP A 386 1.03 -1.07 3.35
N VAL A 387 1.73 0.03 3.06
CA VAL A 387 1.11 1.28 2.61
C VAL A 387 0.38 1.06 1.29
N ALA A 388 1.03 0.46 0.29
CA ALA A 388 0.43 0.18 -1.01
C ALA A 388 -0.80 -0.73 -0.88
N LEU A 389 -0.73 -1.75 -0.02
CA LEU A 389 -1.84 -2.66 0.27
C LEU A 389 -3.04 -1.94 0.89
N GLN A 390 -2.81 -1.01 1.83
CA GLN A 390 -3.88 -0.26 2.48
C GLN A 390 -4.50 0.77 1.55
N LEU A 391 -3.68 1.52 0.80
CA LEU A 391 -4.16 2.45 -0.24
C LEU A 391 -5.01 1.72 -1.27
N ARG A 392 -4.53 0.57 -1.74
CA ARG A 392 -5.26 -0.29 -2.68
C ARG A 392 -6.58 -0.82 -2.09
N LYS A 393 -6.61 -1.27 -0.82
CA LYS A 393 -7.85 -1.69 -0.14
C LYS A 393 -8.84 -0.53 -0.09
N ARG A 394 -8.40 0.65 0.35
CA ARG A 394 -9.25 1.84 0.45
C ARG A 394 -9.78 2.28 -0.91
N ALA A 395 -8.93 2.36 -1.93
CA ALA A 395 -9.33 2.78 -3.26
C ALA A 395 -10.27 1.79 -3.96
N GLU A 396 -10.11 0.48 -3.76
CA GLU A 396 -11.03 -0.52 -4.32
C GLU A 396 -12.41 -0.57 -3.64
N THR A 397 -12.50 -0.13 -2.39
CA THR A 397 -13.75 -0.14 -1.60
C THR A 397 -14.48 1.20 -1.70
N MET A 398 -13.75 2.28 -1.93
CA MET A 398 -14.28 3.61 -2.23
C MET A 398 -14.13 3.89 -3.73
N ALA A 399 -13.26 4.84 -4.09
CA ALA A 399 -12.90 5.13 -5.47
C ALA A 399 -11.39 5.38 -5.55
N TRP A 400 -10.79 5.12 -6.70
CA TRP A 400 -9.45 5.62 -6.99
C TRP A 400 -9.52 7.12 -7.24
N THR A 401 -8.70 7.90 -6.54
CA THR A 401 -8.60 9.34 -6.72
C THR A 401 -7.14 9.75 -7.03
N PRO A 402 -6.91 10.95 -7.59
CA PRO A 402 -5.56 11.42 -7.91
C PRO A 402 -4.62 11.43 -6.70
N GLY A 403 -5.14 11.77 -5.52
CA GLY A 403 -4.38 11.70 -4.27
C GLY A 403 -3.99 10.28 -3.87
N LEU A 404 -4.93 9.33 -3.97
CA LEU A 404 -4.67 7.92 -3.63
C LEU A 404 -3.71 7.26 -4.62
N VAL A 405 -3.87 7.51 -5.93
CA VAL A 405 -2.99 6.93 -6.95
C VAL A 405 -1.58 7.51 -6.89
N LEU A 406 -1.41 8.79 -6.52
CA LEU A 406 -0.10 9.38 -6.28
C LEU A 406 0.67 8.65 -5.17
N ASP A 407 0.03 8.45 -4.02
CA ASP A 407 0.67 7.77 -2.90
C ASP A 407 0.88 6.28 -3.18
N TYR A 408 -0.03 5.66 -3.94
CA TYR A 408 0.12 4.28 -4.38
C TYR A 408 1.30 4.13 -5.36
N ALA A 409 1.41 5.01 -6.36
CA ALA A 409 2.53 5.02 -7.31
C ALA A 409 3.87 5.24 -6.61
N ARG A 410 3.94 6.11 -5.60
CA ARG A 410 5.15 6.30 -4.78
C ARG A 410 5.52 5.06 -3.98
N ALA A 411 4.54 4.41 -3.36
CA ALA A 411 4.79 3.17 -2.64
C ALA A 411 5.29 2.06 -3.59
N LEU A 412 4.67 1.95 -4.77
CA LEU A 412 5.08 1.01 -5.81
C LEU A 412 6.45 1.32 -6.39
N SER A 413 6.80 2.59 -6.62
CA SER A 413 8.11 2.98 -7.13
C SER A 413 9.22 2.56 -6.18
N MET A 414 9.01 2.63 -4.87
CA MET A 414 9.98 2.19 -3.86
C MET A 414 10.13 0.67 -3.76
N LEU A 415 9.11 -0.09 -4.18
CA LEU A 415 9.15 -1.55 -4.24
C LEU A 415 9.81 -2.04 -5.54
N ALA A 416 9.49 -1.38 -6.65
CA ALA A 416 10.05 -1.68 -7.96
C ALA A 416 11.50 -1.23 -8.08
N ASP A 417 11.82 -0.06 -7.54
CA ASP A 417 13.15 0.53 -7.50
C ASP A 417 13.67 0.60 -6.04
N PRO A 418 14.21 -0.51 -5.46
CA PRO A 418 14.66 -0.51 -4.08
C PRO A 418 15.79 0.48 -3.90
N ARG A 419 15.70 1.26 -2.83
CA ARG A 419 16.75 2.18 -2.41
C ARG A 419 17.66 1.50 -1.38
N PRO A 420 18.93 1.91 -1.27
CA PRO A 420 19.84 1.46 -0.22
C PRO A 420 19.31 1.89 1.15
N THR A 421 18.41 1.09 1.72
CA THR A 421 17.71 1.35 2.98
C THR A 421 17.93 0.17 3.91
N GLY A 422 19.21 -0.07 4.20
CA GLY A 422 19.65 -0.97 5.26
C GLY A 422 19.96 -0.19 6.54
N TRP A 423 19.67 -0.78 7.70
CA TRP A 423 20.14 -0.30 9.00
C TRP A 423 21.66 -0.05 8.98
N LEU A 424 22.43 -0.93 8.35
CA LEU A 424 23.89 -0.82 8.19
C LEU A 424 24.31 0.37 7.33
N ASN A 425 23.68 0.58 6.17
CA ASN A 425 24.02 1.69 5.27
C ASN A 425 23.62 3.05 5.87
N THR A 426 22.49 3.08 6.60
CA THR A 426 22.00 4.28 7.27
C THR A 426 22.85 4.63 8.48
N SER A 427 23.25 3.62 9.28
CA SER A 427 24.18 3.79 10.40
C SER A 427 25.56 4.21 9.91
N GLY A 428 26.05 3.62 8.82
CA GLY A 428 27.31 3.99 8.18
C GLY A 428 27.28 5.43 7.66
N ARG A 429 26.19 5.86 6.99
CA ARG A 429 26.00 7.25 6.55
C ARG A 429 25.92 8.22 7.73
N ALA A 430 25.19 7.87 8.80
CA ALA A 430 25.07 8.69 10.01
C ALA A 430 26.42 8.79 10.76
N LEU A 431 27.15 7.67 10.89
CA LEU A 431 28.48 7.63 11.50
C LEU A 431 29.50 8.41 10.67
N LYS A 432 29.45 8.28 9.34
CA LYS A 432 30.29 9.07 8.42
C LYS A 432 29.98 10.56 8.53
N LYS A 433 28.71 10.94 8.63
CA LYS A 433 28.28 12.34 8.84
C LYS A 433 28.67 12.87 10.23
N MET A 434 28.61 12.04 11.27
CA MET A 434 29.13 12.37 12.62
C MET A 434 30.65 12.53 12.63
N LEU A 435 31.38 11.65 11.94
CA LEU A 435 32.84 11.72 11.81
C LEU A 435 33.26 12.95 11.01
N GLN A 436 32.59 13.24 9.89
CA GLN A 436 32.79 14.45 9.10
C GLN A 436 32.52 15.72 9.92
N ARG A 437 31.45 15.74 10.72
CA ARG A 437 31.16 16.85 11.64
C ARG A 437 32.20 16.99 12.76
N ARG A 438 32.71 15.89 13.32
CA ARG A 438 33.80 15.91 14.31
C ARG A 438 35.11 16.42 13.70
N VAL A 439 35.43 16.01 12.47
CA VAL A 439 36.62 16.49 11.75
C VAL A 439 36.48 17.96 11.36
N ALA A 440 35.28 18.39 10.94
CA ALA A 440 34.99 19.80 10.65
C ALA A 440 35.07 20.69 11.90
N TRP A 441 34.54 20.21 13.04
CA TRP A 441 34.66 20.87 14.35
C TRP A 441 36.13 20.95 14.79
N GLY A 442 36.90 19.87 14.67
CA GLY A 442 38.33 19.84 14.98
C GLY A 442 39.19 20.75 14.08
N LYS A 443 38.67 21.14 12.92
CA LYS A 443 39.30 22.08 11.98
C LYS A 443 38.76 23.51 12.08
N GLY A 444 37.90 23.81 13.05
CA GLY A 444 37.44 25.18 13.35
C GLY A 444 36.48 25.79 12.32
N LYS A 445 35.85 25.00 11.44
CA LYS A 445 34.85 25.51 10.49
C LYS A 445 33.46 25.60 11.15
N SER A 446 32.84 26.78 11.15
CA SER A 446 31.45 26.97 11.59
C SER A 446 30.47 26.38 10.56
N GLY A 447 29.31 25.92 11.05
CA GLY A 447 28.42 24.97 10.36
C GLY A 447 27.71 25.42 9.08
N GLU A 448 28.04 26.57 8.50
CA GLU A 448 27.43 27.09 7.27
C GLU A 448 28.17 26.69 5.98
N GLU A 449 29.45 26.31 6.04
CA GLU A 449 30.21 25.92 4.84
C GLU A 449 30.00 24.45 4.37
N VAL A 450 29.17 23.65 5.05
CA VAL A 450 29.07 22.19 4.81
C VAL A 450 27.84 21.79 3.97
N THR A 451 27.08 22.76 3.45
CA THR A 451 25.83 22.50 2.70
C THR A 451 25.95 22.57 1.18
N GLU A 452 27.13 22.83 0.62
CA GLU A 452 27.30 23.00 -0.84
C GLU A 452 28.06 21.89 -1.59
N ASP A 453 28.39 20.75 -0.96
CA ASP A 453 28.95 19.58 -1.69
C ASP A 453 28.13 18.29 -1.47
#